data_AF-A0A9X2LRQ1-F1
#
_entry.id   AF-A0A9X2LRQ1-F1
#
_cell.length_a   1.000
_cell.length_b   1.000
_cell.length_c   1.000
_cell.angle_alpha   90.00
_cell.angle_beta   90.00
_cell.angle_gamma   90.00
#
_symmetry.space_group_name_H-M   'P 1'
#
loop_
_entity.id
_entity.type
_entity.pdbx_description
1 polymer ?
#
loop_
_entity_poly.entity_id
_entity_poly.type
_entity_poly.pdbx_seq_one_letter_code
_entity_poly.pdbx_strand_id
1 'polypeptide(L)'
;MRTVLVTGPGGAGRTTAAAATALAAAREGRRVLLLTADRGPAPEAVLGTALPAPEAGGGALWGPPAEVTPGLHAARIATGEHFQDRARDLQERGASLFDLLGASPLDPEELTELPGAEPLALLTALRAAHADGGHDLLVADMPPLHATVRLLALPEQLRRYLRRLLPAERQAARALRPVLAQLAGVPMPAQRLYETAARWEAELAAVQDVLEAEGTTVRLVAEPGPLAAGELRLARAALSLQGCRVDALVANRLLPGVTGAGATDGGVTADPWLAGLVAEQLAAHKSLHEEFLVDGVTVCELPHLGRGPRGPQDLAELAARARSTTIGVAAAGGNGSAGGFGVIPGGGLTDELDGWSGTGGAGDPAVEDRLAADGVLLWRLPLPGADRGDLDLLRRGDELIIGVGPFRRVLTLPSALRRCTVSGAGLRDGALCVRFTPDPGLWPRPS
;
A
#
# COMPACT_ATOMS: atom_id res chain seq x y z
N MET A 1 -16.19 9.74 -1.93
CA MET A 1 -14.96 10.33 -2.48
C MET A 1 -14.07 9.19 -2.97
N ARG A 2 -13.33 9.36 -4.08
CA ARG A 2 -12.32 8.40 -4.55
C ARG A 2 -10.93 8.81 -4.05
N THR A 3 -10.08 7.86 -3.69
CA THR A 3 -8.68 8.09 -3.29
C THR A 3 -7.74 7.30 -4.19
N VAL A 4 -6.75 7.96 -4.77
CA VAL A 4 -5.73 7.33 -5.62
C VAL A 4 -4.35 7.58 -5.01
N LEU A 5 -3.70 6.51 -4.57
CA LEU A 5 -2.37 6.51 -3.99
C LEU A 5 -1.35 6.22 -5.09
N VAL A 6 -0.54 7.22 -5.46
CA VAL A 6 0.40 7.10 -6.58
C VAL A 6 1.79 6.75 -6.05
N THR A 7 2.32 5.60 -6.46
CA THR A 7 3.64 5.12 -6.01
C THR A 7 4.38 4.37 -7.12
N GLY A 8 5.65 4.05 -6.89
CA GLY A 8 6.54 3.44 -7.88
C GLY A 8 7.99 3.37 -7.39
N PRO A 9 8.89 2.68 -8.12
CA PRO A 9 10.32 2.67 -7.82
C PRO A 9 10.91 4.08 -7.71
N GLY A 10 12.04 4.20 -7.03
CA GLY A 10 12.78 5.46 -6.93
C GLY A 10 13.11 6.01 -8.32
N GLY A 11 12.83 7.30 -8.56
CA GLY A 11 13.12 7.94 -9.85
C GLY A 11 12.11 7.68 -10.98
N ALA A 12 11.07 6.86 -10.77
CA ALA A 12 10.04 6.53 -11.78
C ALA A 12 9.15 7.72 -12.24
N GLY A 13 9.29 8.89 -11.62
CA GLY A 13 8.48 10.08 -11.94
C GLY A 13 7.09 10.07 -11.30
N ARG A 14 6.99 9.58 -10.06
CA ARG A 14 5.74 9.45 -9.28
C ARG A 14 5.01 10.79 -9.13
N THR A 15 5.72 11.85 -8.77
CA THR A 15 5.17 13.21 -8.67
C THR A 15 4.59 13.71 -9.99
N THR A 16 5.26 13.44 -11.11
CA THR A 16 4.73 13.75 -12.46
C THR A 16 3.45 12.98 -12.74
N ALA A 17 3.43 11.67 -12.48
CA ALA A 17 2.24 10.84 -12.70
C ALA A 17 1.07 11.22 -11.77
N ALA A 18 1.36 11.62 -10.52
CA ALA A 18 0.37 12.13 -9.57
C ALA A 18 -0.24 13.45 -10.04
N ALA A 19 0.60 14.41 -10.43
CA ALA A 19 0.16 15.69 -10.98
C ALA A 19 -0.62 15.51 -12.29
N ALA A 20 -0.17 14.64 -13.20
CA ALA A 20 -0.88 14.33 -14.44
C ALA A 20 -2.24 13.67 -14.18
N THR A 21 -2.31 12.73 -13.23
CA THR A 21 -3.57 12.09 -12.81
C THR A 21 -4.55 13.14 -12.26
N ALA A 22 -4.05 14.03 -11.39
CA ALA A 22 -4.87 15.07 -10.77
C ALA A 22 -5.38 16.09 -11.81
N LEU A 23 -4.51 16.51 -12.75
CA LEU A 23 -4.85 17.44 -13.83
C LEU A 23 -5.87 16.83 -14.81
N ALA A 24 -5.71 15.56 -15.18
CA ALA A 24 -6.66 14.87 -16.04
C ALA A 24 -8.05 14.81 -15.40
N ALA A 25 -8.12 14.46 -14.12
CA ALA A 25 -9.38 14.42 -13.37
C ALA A 25 -10.04 15.81 -13.22
N ALA A 26 -9.25 16.87 -13.00
CA ALA A 26 -9.78 18.23 -12.92
C ALA A 26 -10.34 18.71 -14.27
N ARG A 27 -9.71 18.32 -15.39
CA ARG A 27 -10.23 18.59 -16.74
C ARG A 27 -11.54 17.87 -17.05
N GLU A 28 -11.78 16.72 -16.41
CA GLU A 28 -13.08 16.03 -16.44
C GLU A 28 -14.14 16.69 -15.53
N GLY A 29 -13.81 17.81 -14.89
CA GLY A 29 -14.73 18.57 -14.04
C GLY A 29 -14.81 18.09 -12.58
N ARG A 30 -13.91 17.20 -12.13
CA ARG A 30 -13.87 16.75 -10.73
C ARG A 30 -13.19 17.80 -9.86
N ARG A 31 -13.62 17.94 -8.60
CA ARG A 31 -12.88 18.68 -7.57
C ARG A 31 -11.77 17.77 -7.02
N VAL A 32 -10.52 18.15 -7.23
CA VAL A 32 -9.35 17.32 -6.92
C VAL A 32 -8.48 17.99 -5.86
N LEU A 33 -8.07 17.21 -4.87
CA LEU A 33 -6.99 17.55 -3.94
C LEU A 33 -5.78 16.65 -4.21
N LEU A 34 -4.64 17.23 -4.51
CA LEU A 34 -3.35 16.56 -4.59
C LEU A 34 -2.55 16.80 -3.30
N LEU A 35 -2.27 15.74 -2.55
CA LEU A 35 -1.38 15.81 -1.39
C LEU A 35 -0.02 15.22 -1.72
N THR A 36 1.06 15.89 -1.28
CA THR A 36 2.43 15.38 -1.41
C THR A 36 3.20 15.50 -0.11
N ALA A 37 3.99 14.47 0.21
CA ALA A 37 4.99 14.50 1.28
C ALA A 37 6.39 14.90 0.79
N ASP A 38 6.61 15.00 -0.54
CA ASP A 38 7.93 15.30 -1.10
C ASP A 38 8.32 16.76 -0.90
N ARG A 39 9.10 17.05 0.15
CA ARG A 39 9.63 18.39 0.52
C ARG A 39 10.64 18.98 -0.46
N GLY A 40 11.04 18.24 -1.49
CA GLY A 40 11.87 18.76 -2.55
C GLY A 40 11.14 19.75 -3.45
N PRO A 41 11.86 20.36 -4.42
CA PRO A 41 11.29 21.33 -5.37
C PRO A 41 10.51 20.67 -6.51
N ALA A 42 10.45 19.33 -6.56
CA ALA A 42 9.87 18.59 -7.68
C ALA A 42 8.36 18.83 -7.85
N PRO A 43 7.53 18.83 -6.78
CA PRO A 43 6.10 19.12 -6.92
C PRO A 43 5.85 20.51 -7.52
N GLU A 44 6.49 21.56 -7.01
CA GLU A 44 6.33 22.92 -7.49
C GLU A 44 6.81 23.08 -8.93
N ALA A 45 7.93 22.43 -9.30
CA ALA A 45 8.44 22.47 -10.66
C ALA A 45 7.46 21.82 -11.66
N VAL A 46 6.87 20.68 -11.29
CA VAL A 46 5.92 19.94 -12.13
C VAL A 46 4.56 20.66 -12.20
N LEU A 47 4.07 21.19 -11.08
CA LEU A 47 2.79 21.88 -11.01
C LEU A 47 2.85 23.30 -11.59
N GLY A 48 4.03 23.94 -11.56
CA GLY A 48 4.19 25.36 -11.90
C GLY A 48 3.61 26.31 -10.86
N THR A 49 3.25 25.81 -9.67
CA THR A 49 2.61 26.54 -8.59
C THR A 49 3.38 26.30 -7.29
N ALA A 50 3.67 27.38 -6.56
CA ALA A 50 4.30 27.27 -5.25
C ALA A 50 3.33 26.64 -4.24
N LEU A 51 3.81 25.65 -3.47
CA LEU A 51 3.06 25.04 -2.39
C LEU A 51 3.50 25.67 -1.07
N PRO A 52 2.62 26.44 -0.39
CA PRO A 52 2.95 27.00 0.91
C PRO A 52 3.37 25.90 1.88
N ALA A 53 4.42 26.18 2.67
CA ALA A 53 4.81 25.27 3.74
C ALA A 53 3.69 25.19 4.79
N PRO A 54 3.50 24.02 5.43
CA PRO A 54 2.63 23.92 6.59
C PRO A 54 3.08 24.86 7.71
N GLU A 55 2.15 25.58 8.32
CA GLU A 55 2.45 26.41 9.49
C GLU A 55 2.49 25.54 10.75
N ALA A 56 3.52 25.71 11.58
CA ALA A 56 3.62 25.06 12.88
C ALA A 56 2.65 25.68 13.89
N GLY A 57 2.09 24.87 14.80
CA GLY A 57 1.27 25.37 15.91
C GLY A 57 -0.24 25.48 15.64
N GLY A 58 -0.72 24.94 14.52
CA GLY A 58 -2.14 25.01 14.12
C GLY A 58 -2.87 23.67 14.12
N GLY A 59 -2.18 22.54 14.32
CA GLY A 59 -2.75 21.20 14.17
C GLY A 59 -3.13 20.84 12.73
N ALA A 60 -2.78 21.69 11.76
CA ALA A 60 -3.05 21.45 10.35
C ALA A 60 -2.26 20.23 9.86
N LEU A 61 -2.92 19.38 9.07
CA LEU A 61 -2.32 18.15 8.53
C LEU A 61 -1.61 18.37 7.20
N TRP A 62 -1.88 19.51 6.57
CA TRP A 62 -1.24 19.97 5.34
C TRP A 62 -1.25 21.50 5.30
N GLY A 63 -0.33 22.10 4.54
CA GLY A 63 -0.29 23.54 4.31
C GLY A 63 -1.50 24.05 3.52
N PRO A 64 -1.74 25.37 3.50
CA PRO A 64 -2.86 25.97 2.76
C PRO A 64 -2.94 25.45 1.31
N PRO A 65 -4.05 24.82 0.89
CA PRO A 65 -4.17 24.31 -0.47
C PRO A 65 -4.05 25.42 -1.52
N ALA A 66 -3.08 25.26 -2.42
CA ALA A 66 -2.87 26.18 -3.54
C ALA A 66 -3.66 25.70 -4.76
N GLU A 67 -4.41 26.60 -5.38
CA GLU A 67 -5.09 26.32 -6.65
C GLU A 67 -4.06 26.29 -7.79
N VAL A 68 -3.94 25.15 -8.47
CA VAL A 68 -3.03 24.96 -9.60
C VAL A 68 -3.72 25.35 -10.92
N THR A 69 -4.97 24.96 -11.05
CA THR A 69 -5.89 25.27 -12.15
C THR A 69 -7.31 25.12 -11.61
N PRO A 70 -8.36 25.71 -12.25
CA PRO A 70 -9.72 25.53 -11.79
C PRO A 70 -10.08 24.06 -11.54
N GLY A 71 -10.49 23.75 -10.30
CA GLY A 71 -10.85 22.40 -9.86
C GLY A 71 -9.72 21.53 -9.32
N LEU A 72 -8.45 21.97 -9.37
CA LEU A 72 -7.30 21.26 -8.81
C LEU A 72 -6.60 22.10 -7.74
N HIS A 73 -6.66 21.62 -6.50
CA HIS A 73 -5.87 22.13 -5.39
C HIS A 73 -4.72 21.17 -5.06
N ALA A 74 -3.58 21.72 -4.67
CA ALA A 74 -2.44 20.95 -4.21
C ALA A 74 -1.95 21.46 -2.85
N ALA A 75 -1.55 20.55 -1.96
CA ALA A 75 -1.03 20.89 -0.66
C ALA A 75 0.10 19.95 -0.22
N ARG A 76 1.00 20.50 0.60
CA ARG A 76 2.12 19.76 1.21
C ARG A 76 1.67 19.20 2.55
N ILE A 77 1.93 17.92 2.80
CA ILE A 77 1.63 17.27 4.09
C ILE A 77 2.54 17.85 5.17
N ALA A 78 1.95 18.19 6.32
CA ALA A 78 2.66 18.58 7.53
C ALA A 78 3.21 17.33 8.22
N THR A 79 4.50 17.03 8.07
CA THR A 79 5.09 15.84 8.70
C THR A 79 5.76 16.18 10.02
N GLY A 80 6.64 17.18 10.04
CA GLY A 80 7.37 17.58 11.24
C GLY A 80 6.57 18.46 12.16
N GLU A 81 5.87 19.42 11.56
CA GLU A 81 4.98 20.34 12.24
C GLU A 81 3.87 19.56 12.96
N HIS A 82 3.32 18.53 12.30
CA HIS A 82 2.34 17.64 12.93
C HIS A 82 2.93 16.86 14.11
N PHE A 83 4.16 16.37 13.99
CA PHE A 83 4.85 15.69 15.09
C PHE A 83 5.09 16.63 16.27
N GLN A 84 5.55 17.85 16.01
CA GLN A 84 5.78 18.88 17.04
C GLN A 84 4.49 19.26 17.76
N ASP A 85 3.39 19.45 17.02
CA ASP A 85 2.07 19.74 17.61
C ASP A 85 1.57 18.58 18.48
N ARG A 86 1.75 17.33 18.03
CA ARG A 86 1.38 16.14 18.82
C ARG A 86 2.26 15.96 20.05
N ALA A 87 3.55 16.22 19.93
CA ALA A 87 4.49 16.15 21.05
C ALA A 87 4.16 17.22 22.10
N ARG A 88 3.80 18.44 21.67
CA ARG A 88 3.33 19.52 22.54
C ARG A 88 2.05 19.12 23.30
N ASP A 89 1.03 18.64 22.59
CA ASP A 89 -0.23 18.17 23.20
C ASP A 89 0.01 17.03 24.21
N LEU A 90 0.96 16.13 23.92
CA LEU A 90 1.35 15.07 24.84
C LEU A 90 2.04 15.62 26.10
N GLN A 91 2.94 16.60 25.95
CA GLN A 91 3.60 17.27 27.07
C GLN A 91 2.60 18.01 27.95
N GLU A 92 1.67 18.76 27.37
CA GLU A 92 0.62 19.48 28.11
C GLU A 92 -0.29 18.52 28.89
N ARG A 93 -0.73 17.42 28.28
CA ARG A 93 -1.56 16.39 28.93
C ARG A 93 -0.82 15.58 29.97
N GLY A 94 0.50 15.51 29.86
CA GLY A 94 1.43 14.79 30.71
C GLY A 94 2.12 15.67 31.77
N ALA A 95 1.86 16.98 31.80
CA ALA A 95 2.58 17.93 32.65
C ALA A 95 2.66 17.48 34.11
N SER A 96 1.53 17.05 34.69
CA SER A 96 1.48 16.54 36.06
C SER A 96 2.40 15.32 36.30
N LEU A 97 2.57 14.46 35.28
CA LEU A 97 3.44 13.29 35.34
C LEU A 97 4.91 13.67 35.17
N PHE A 98 5.22 14.59 34.25
CA PHE A 98 6.57 15.12 34.06
C PHE A 98 7.06 15.86 35.31
N ASP A 99 6.20 16.67 35.94
CA ASP A 99 6.47 17.34 37.22
C ASP A 99 6.80 16.33 38.33
N LEU A 100 6.02 15.25 38.43
CA LEU A 100 6.25 14.16 39.39
C LEU A 100 7.57 13.42 39.15
N LEU A 101 8.03 13.35 37.90
CA LEU A 101 9.26 12.68 37.49
C LEU A 101 10.48 13.64 37.44
N GLY A 102 10.28 14.94 37.74
CA GLY A 102 11.33 15.96 37.63
C GLY A 102 11.84 16.16 36.19
N ALA A 103 11.00 15.87 35.20
CA ALA A 103 11.33 16.00 33.79
C ALA A 103 10.93 17.39 33.28
N SER A 104 11.85 18.07 32.58
CA SER A 104 11.55 19.33 31.91
C SER A 104 10.89 19.07 30.56
N PRO A 105 9.86 19.84 30.17
CA PRO A 105 9.34 19.84 28.81
C PRO A 105 10.44 20.23 27.81
N LEU A 106 10.37 19.67 26.60
CA LEU A 106 11.29 19.99 25.51
C LEU A 106 10.77 21.20 24.74
N ASP A 107 11.66 22.13 24.41
CA ASP A 107 11.30 23.28 23.58
C ASP A 107 10.88 22.81 22.16
N PRO A 108 9.93 23.49 21.49
CA PRO A 108 9.49 23.13 20.15
C PRO A 108 10.62 23.04 19.12
N GLU A 109 11.63 23.89 19.27
CA GLU A 109 12.82 23.93 18.43
C GLU A 109 13.79 22.76 18.70
N GLU A 110 13.70 22.12 19.87
CA GLU A 110 14.45 20.90 20.21
C GLU A 110 13.75 19.63 19.71
N LEU A 111 12.45 19.72 19.39
CA LEU A 111 11.67 18.61 18.85
C LEU A 111 11.99 18.38 17.37
N THR A 112 13.01 17.55 17.16
CA THR A 112 13.35 17.02 15.84
C THR A 112 12.39 15.90 15.42
N GLU A 113 12.15 15.79 14.12
CA GLU A 113 11.29 14.74 13.56
C GLU A 113 11.85 13.35 13.88
N LEU A 114 11.05 12.52 14.56
CA LEU A 114 11.44 11.16 14.86
C LEU A 114 11.32 10.26 13.61
N PRO A 115 12.18 9.23 13.49
CA PRO A 115 11.99 8.18 12.51
C PRO A 115 10.57 7.59 12.61
N GLY A 116 9.81 7.67 11.51
CA GLY A 116 8.42 7.20 11.45
C GLY A 116 7.35 8.29 11.65
N ALA A 117 7.72 9.54 11.94
CA ALA A 117 6.79 10.66 12.00
C ALA A 117 6.10 10.91 10.65
N GLU A 118 6.86 10.92 9.56
CA GLU A 118 6.34 11.12 8.20
C GLU A 118 5.27 10.09 7.79
N PRO A 119 5.51 8.76 7.91
CA PRO A 119 4.46 7.77 7.64
C PRO A 119 3.17 7.97 8.44
N LEU A 120 3.26 8.31 9.73
CA LEU A 120 2.09 8.55 10.58
C LEU A 120 1.34 9.83 10.20
N ALA A 121 2.07 10.90 9.88
CA ALA A 121 1.50 12.14 9.39
C ALA A 121 0.76 11.91 8.06
N LEU A 122 1.35 11.16 7.14
CA LEU A 122 0.73 10.83 5.86
C LEU A 122 -0.55 10.01 6.05
N LEU A 123 -0.55 8.99 6.91
CA LEU A 123 -1.76 8.21 7.24
C LEU A 123 -2.87 9.08 7.85
N THR A 124 -2.50 10.01 8.73
CA THR A 124 -3.44 10.94 9.37
C THR A 124 -4.02 11.92 8.34
N ALA A 125 -3.17 12.47 7.46
CA ALA A 125 -3.57 13.37 6.38
C ALA A 125 -4.50 12.66 5.38
N LEU A 126 -4.20 11.43 4.97
CA LEU A 126 -5.05 10.64 4.09
C LEU A 126 -6.45 10.43 4.69
N ARG A 127 -6.53 10.03 5.96
CA ARG A 127 -7.82 9.83 6.64
C ARG A 127 -8.62 11.14 6.71
N ALA A 128 -7.97 12.24 7.10
CA ALA A 128 -8.66 13.51 7.25
C ALA A 128 -9.13 14.07 5.90
N ALA A 129 -8.28 14.03 4.86
CA ALA A 129 -8.65 14.44 3.52
C ALA A 129 -9.78 13.56 2.95
N HIS A 130 -9.82 12.27 3.31
CA HIS A 130 -10.93 11.39 2.96
C HIS A 130 -12.25 11.74 3.64
N ALA A 131 -12.19 12.21 4.89
CA ALA A 131 -13.36 12.57 5.66
C ALA A 131 -13.89 14.00 5.37
N ASP A 132 -13.04 14.91 4.89
CA ASP A 132 -13.35 16.33 4.68
C ASP A 132 -14.52 16.56 3.70
N GLY A 133 -14.71 15.68 2.71
CA GLY A 133 -15.85 15.72 1.78
C GLY A 133 -15.87 16.91 0.81
N GLY A 134 -14.90 17.83 0.89
CA GLY A 134 -14.78 19.01 0.01
C GLY A 134 -14.37 18.69 -1.43
N HIS A 135 -13.85 17.48 -1.68
CA HIS A 135 -13.30 17.06 -2.97
C HIS A 135 -13.95 15.74 -3.42
N ASP A 136 -13.98 15.51 -4.74
CA ASP A 136 -14.51 14.29 -5.34
C ASP A 136 -13.41 13.22 -5.48
N LEU A 137 -12.16 13.67 -5.68
CA LEU A 137 -10.95 12.86 -5.83
C LEU A 137 -9.81 13.38 -4.96
N LEU A 138 -9.23 12.49 -4.16
CA LEU A 138 -7.94 12.69 -3.51
C LEU A 138 -6.86 11.95 -4.31
N VAL A 139 -5.81 12.65 -4.72
CA VAL A 139 -4.59 12.04 -5.27
C VAL A 139 -3.48 12.24 -4.25
N ALA A 140 -2.82 11.17 -3.83
CA ALA A 140 -1.70 11.24 -2.90
C ALA A 140 -0.40 10.81 -3.60
N ASP A 141 0.58 11.71 -3.65
CA ASP A 141 1.95 11.40 -4.04
C ASP A 141 2.65 10.72 -2.85
N MET A 142 2.69 9.39 -2.91
CA MET A 142 3.16 8.56 -1.80
C MET A 142 4.70 8.62 -1.66
N PRO A 143 5.31 7.88 -0.75
CA PRO A 143 6.75 7.58 -0.80
C PRO A 143 7.11 6.56 -1.92
N PRO A 144 8.39 6.23 -2.13
CA PRO A 144 8.78 5.12 -3.01
C PRO A 144 8.09 3.80 -2.67
N LEU A 145 7.98 2.91 -3.65
CA LEU A 145 7.14 1.69 -3.62
C LEU A 145 7.25 0.87 -2.33
N HIS A 146 8.47 0.50 -1.94
CA HIS A 146 8.69 -0.33 -0.75
C HIS A 146 8.29 0.40 0.55
N ALA A 147 8.56 1.70 0.63
CA ALA A 147 8.14 2.52 1.76
C ALA A 147 6.61 2.65 1.82
N THR A 148 5.95 2.75 0.66
CA THR A 148 4.48 2.77 0.57
C THR A 148 3.87 1.47 1.05
N VAL A 149 4.34 0.30 0.60
CA VAL A 149 3.81 -0.99 1.08
C VAL A 149 3.93 -1.13 2.60
N ARG A 150 5.07 -0.71 3.18
CA ARG A 150 5.26 -0.71 4.65
C ARG A 150 4.33 0.27 5.36
N LEU A 151 4.11 1.44 4.78
CA LEU A 151 3.21 2.47 5.30
C LEU A 151 1.76 1.97 5.32
N LEU A 152 1.31 1.30 4.25
CA LEU A 152 -0.05 0.77 4.14
C LEU A 152 -0.31 -0.40 5.11
N ALA A 153 0.72 -1.20 5.41
CA ALA A 153 0.63 -2.26 6.42
C ALA A 153 0.67 -1.75 7.87
N LEU A 154 1.10 -0.50 8.08
CA LEU A 154 1.42 0.03 9.41
C LEU A 154 0.21 0.08 10.37
N PRO A 155 -1.00 0.53 9.96
CA PRO A 155 -2.14 0.61 10.87
C PRO A 155 -2.51 -0.75 11.47
N GLU A 156 -2.61 -1.79 10.64
CA GLU A 156 -2.94 -3.15 11.08
C GLU A 156 -1.85 -3.70 12.03
N GLN A 157 -0.57 -3.49 11.69
CA GLN A 157 0.55 -3.95 12.51
C GLN A 157 0.55 -3.31 13.90
N LEU A 158 0.36 -1.98 13.98
CA LEU A 158 0.30 -1.27 15.25
C LEU A 158 -0.90 -1.72 16.09
N ARG A 159 -2.08 -1.88 15.49
CA ARG A 159 -3.26 -2.42 16.19
C ARG A 159 -3.00 -3.81 16.77
N ARG A 160 -2.31 -4.67 16.01
CA ARG A 160 -1.94 -6.01 16.49
C ARG A 160 -0.99 -5.93 17.68
N TYR A 161 0.02 -5.07 17.63
CA TYR A 161 0.94 -4.88 18.75
C TYR A 161 0.24 -4.32 19.99
N LEU A 162 -0.65 -3.33 19.82
CA LEU A 162 -1.45 -2.79 20.91
C LEU A 162 -2.31 -3.87 21.58
N ARG A 163 -3.06 -4.65 20.80
CA ARG A 163 -3.88 -5.77 21.33
C ARG A 163 -3.07 -6.83 22.06
N ARG A 164 -1.81 -7.05 21.65
CA ARG A 164 -0.92 -8.03 22.28
C ARG A 164 -0.26 -7.50 23.55
N LEU A 165 0.09 -6.22 23.60
CA LEU A 165 0.75 -5.58 24.75
C LEU A 165 -0.25 -5.17 25.84
N LEU A 166 -1.46 -4.77 25.43
CA LEU A 166 -2.53 -4.32 26.33
C LEU A 166 -3.84 -5.08 26.00
N PRO A 167 -3.96 -6.36 26.39
CA PRO A 167 -5.18 -7.13 26.17
C PRO A 167 -6.38 -6.44 26.81
N ALA A 168 -7.50 -6.39 26.09
CA ALA A 168 -8.75 -5.77 26.59
C ALA A 168 -9.35 -6.49 27.81
N GLU A 169 -8.84 -7.68 28.16
CA GLU A 169 -9.28 -8.45 29.31
C GLU A 169 -8.94 -7.74 30.63
N ARG A 170 -9.97 -7.17 31.25
CA ARG A 170 -9.91 -6.47 32.56
C ARG A 170 -9.24 -7.27 33.69
N GLN A 171 -9.11 -8.59 33.54
CA GLN A 171 -8.49 -9.47 34.53
C GLN A 171 -6.97 -9.27 34.60
N ALA A 172 -6.31 -8.98 33.47
CA ALA A 172 -4.89 -8.63 33.42
C ALA A 172 -4.61 -7.28 34.10
N ALA A 173 -5.53 -6.31 33.99
CA ALA A 173 -5.41 -5.00 34.65
C ALA A 173 -5.37 -5.09 36.19
N ARG A 174 -6.10 -6.05 36.79
CA ARG A 174 -6.04 -6.33 38.23
C ARG A 174 -4.74 -7.02 38.62
N ALA A 175 -4.23 -7.92 37.78
CA ALA A 175 -3.00 -8.67 38.02
C ALA A 175 -1.72 -7.83 37.87
N LEU A 176 -1.70 -6.84 36.97
CA LEU A 176 -0.54 -5.98 36.72
C LEU A 176 -0.42 -4.80 37.71
N ARG A 177 -1.46 -4.54 38.51
CA ARG A 177 -1.53 -3.42 39.46
C ARG A 177 -0.36 -3.36 40.46
N PRO A 178 0.13 -4.48 41.06
CA PRO A 178 1.26 -4.46 41.99
C PRO A 178 2.61 -4.21 41.30
N VAL A 179 2.79 -4.72 40.08
CA VAL A 179 4.04 -4.61 39.31
C VAL A 179 4.21 -3.20 38.73
N LEU A 180 3.13 -2.61 38.22
CA LEU A 180 3.11 -1.22 37.76
C LEU A 180 3.37 -0.24 38.92
N ALA A 181 2.88 -0.55 40.12
CA ALA A 181 3.17 0.24 41.32
C ALA A 181 4.65 0.16 41.75
N GLN A 182 5.34 -0.97 41.51
CA GLN A 182 6.75 -1.16 41.88
C GLN A 182 7.74 -0.58 40.86
N LEU A 183 7.40 -0.58 39.56
CA LEU A 183 8.32 -0.16 38.49
C LEU A 183 8.26 1.34 38.18
N ALA A 184 7.17 2.04 38.49
CA ALA A 184 6.97 3.40 38.00
C ALA A 184 7.17 4.52 39.04
N GLY A 185 7.15 4.25 40.36
CA GLY A 185 7.22 5.30 41.40
C GLY A 185 6.10 6.35 41.36
N VAL A 186 5.27 6.34 40.31
CA VAL A 186 4.15 7.24 40.09
C VAL A 186 2.91 6.40 39.80
N PRO A 187 1.77 6.65 40.47
CA PRO A 187 0.54 5.90 40.22
C PRO A 187 -0.05 6.34 38.88
N MET A 188 0.38 5.72 37.78
CA MET A 188 -0.35 5.85 36.52
C MET A 188 -1.71 5.13 36.66
N PRO A 189 -2.86 5.82 36.51
CA PRO A 189 -4.15 5.17 36.58
C PRO A 189 -4.24 4.15 35.44
N ALA A 190 -4.27 2.86 35.77
CA ALA A 190 -4.34 1.80 34.77
C ALA A 190 -5.48 2.03 33.77
N GLN A 191 -6.60 2.59 34.23
CA GLN A 191 -7.74 2.97 33.40
C GLN A 191 -7.40 3.97 32.28
N ARG A 192 -6.60 5.01 32.57
CA ARG A 192 -6.18 6.02 31.58
C ARG A 192 -5.31 5.41 30.47
N LEU A 193 -4.49 4.41 30.81
CA LEU A 193 -3.67 3.67 29.84
C LEU A 193 -4.55 2.89 28.86
N TYR A 194 -5.54 2.15 29.35
CA TYR A 194 -6.47 1.40 28.49
C TYR A 194 -7.37 2.32 27.65
N GLU A 195 -7.88 3.41 28.23
CA GLU A 195 -8.66 4.40 27.48
C GLU A 195 -7.83 5.05 26.35
N THR A 196 -6.55 5.34 26.63
CA THR A 196 -5.63 5.83 25.62
C THR A 196 -5.40 4.77 24.54
N ALA A 197 -5.06 3.52 24.92
CA ALA A 197 -4.85 2.44 23.96
C ALA A 197 -6.09 2.19 23.08
N ALA A 198 -7.29 2.21 23.65
CA ALA A 198 -8.55 2.06 22.92
C ALA A 198 -8.78 3.20 21.91
N ARG A 199 -8.46 4.45 22.29
CA ARG A 199 -8.53 5.59 21.35
C ARG A 199 -7.56 5.41 20.18
N TRP A 200 -6.31 5.03 20.46
CA TRP A 200 -5.32 4.78 19.41
C TRP A 200 -5.73 3.61 18.51
N GLU A 201 -6.27 2.53 19.07
CA GLU A 201 -6.80 1.42 18.28
C GLU A 201 -7.93 1.86 17.36
N ALA A 202 -8.86 2.70 17.86
CA ALA A 202 -9.94 3.26 17.05
C ALA A 202 -9.42 4.21 15.95
N GLU A 203 -8.42 5.04 16.25
CA GLU A 203 -7.80 5.92 15.25
C GLU A 203 -7.11 5.12 14.14
N LEU A 204 -6.35 4.08 14.49
CA LEU A 204 -5.70 3.20 13.52
C LEU A 204 -6.71 2.37 12.73
N ALA A 205 -7.80 1.93 13.35
CA ALA A 205 -8.88 1.24 12.66
C ALA A 205 -9.52 2.14 11.60
N ALA A 206 -9.84 3.39 11.96
CA ALA A 206 -10.40 4.35 11.02
C ALA A 206 -9.47 4.69 9.85
N VAL A 207 -8.14 4.69 10.07
CA VAL A 207 -7.17 4.80 8.98
C VAL A 207 -7.22 3.56 8.09
N GLN A 208 -7.21 2.36 8.67
CA GLN A 208 -7.30 1.11 7.91
C GLN A 208 -8.57 1.04 7.06
N ASP A 209 -9.73 1.46 7.61
CA ASP A 209 -11.00 1.50 6.89
C ASP A 209 -10.92 2.40 5.64
N VAL A 210 -10.21 3.53 5.71
CA VAL A 210 -9.98 4.41 4.54
C VAL A 210 -9.07 3.75 3.51
N LEU A 211 -8.02 3.04 3.95
CA LEU A 211 -7.07 2.38 3.06
C LEU A 211 -7.67 1.15 2.35
N GLU A 212 -8.56 0.42 3.02
CA GLU A 212 -9.24 -0.77 2.52
C GLU A 212 -10.59 -0.45 1.85
N ALA A 213 -11.03 0.82 1.88
CA ALA A 213 -12.26 1.25 1.22
C ALA A 213 -12.22 0.95 -0.28
N GLU A 214 -13.35 0.52 -0.85
CA GLU A 214 -13.46 0.18 -2.28
C GLU A 214 -13.06 1.36 -3.20
N GLY A 215 -13.29 2.59 -2.75
CA GLY A 215 -12.92 3.82 -3.44
C GLY A 215 -11.44 4.19 -3.35
N THR A 216 -10.62 3.45 -2.60
CA THR A 216 -9.19 3.68 -2.42
C THR A 216 -8.38 2.68 -3.25
N THR A 217 -7.60 3.22 -4.18
CA THR A 217 -6.80 2.42 -5.12
C THR A 217 -5.36 2.89 -5.18
N VAL A 218 -4.45 1.99 -5.53
CA VAL A 218 -3.04 2.27 -5.78
C VAL A 218 -2.79 2.34 -7.28
N ARG A 219 -2.09 3.39 -7.71
CA ARG A 219 -1.59 3.53 -9.07
C ARG A 219 -0.09 3.36 -9.07
N LEU A 220 0.38 2.34 -9.79
CA LEU A 220 1.80 2.06 -9.92
C LEU A 220 2.40 2.89 -11.05
N VAL A 221 3.63 3.37 -10.86
CA VAL A 221 4.37 4.16 -11.84
C VAL A 221 5.73 3.52 -12.03
N ALA A 222 6.13 3.28 -13.27
CA ALA A 222 7.47 2.79 -13.58
C ALA A 222 7.95 3.33 -14.91
N GLU A 223 9.26 3.55 -15.01
CA GLU A 223 9.95 3.59 -16.28
C GLU A 223 10.23 2.12 -16.68
N PRO A 224 9.66 1.60 -17.79
CA PRO A 224 9.79 0.19 -18.09
C PRO A 224 11.25 -0.21 -18.28
N GLY A 225 11.66 -1.19 -17.49
CA GLY A 225 13.01 -1.75 -17.49
C GLY A 225 13.04 -3.04 -16.69
N PRO A 226 14.09 -3.85 -16.83
CA PRO A 226 14.16 -5.19 -16.22
C PRO A 226 14.09 -5.13 -14.69
N LEU A 227 14.75 -4.14 -14.07
CA LEU A 227 14.72 -3.94 -12.62
C LEU A 227 13.33 -3.54 -12.12
N ALA A 228 12.69 -2.58 -12.82
CA ALA A 228 11.35 -2.12 -12.46
C ALA A 228 10.31 -3.24 -12.56
N ALA A 229 10.45 -4.16 -13.53
CA ALA A 229 9.50 -5.24 -13.70
C ALA A 229 9.46 -6.20 -12.51
N GLY A 230 10.63 -6.60 -11.98
CA GLY A 230 10.70 -7.43 -10.77
C GLY A 230 10.12 -6.73 -9.54
N GLU A 231 10.48 -5.46 -9.33
CA GLU A 231 9.96 -4.68 -8.20
C GLU A 231 8.44 -4.49 -8.25
N LEU A 232 7.88 -4.24 -9.44
CA LEU A 232 6.43 -4.09 -9.62
C LEU A 232 5.66 -5.38 -9.36
N ARG A 233 6.19 -6.54 -9.79
CA ARG A 233 5.59 -7.86 -9.52
C ARG A 233 5.48 -8.13 -8.03
N LEU A 234 6.62 -8.01 -7.33
CA LEU A 234 6.69 -8.18 -5.88
C LEU A 234 5.74 -7.21 -5.15
N ALA A 235 5.72 -5.94 -5.57
CA ALA A 235 4.87 -4.95 -4.94
C ALA A 235 3.39 -5.18 -5.21
N ARG A 236 2.99 -5.64 -6.40
CA ARG A 236 1.59 -5.95 -6.70
C ARG A 236 1.06 -7.07 -5.80
N ALA A 237 1.84 -8.13 -5.62
CA ALA A 237 1.53 -9.20 -4.68
C ALA A 237 1.46 -8.69 -3.22
N ALA A 238 2.41 -7.83 -2.82
CA ALA A 238 2.43 -7.27 -1.48
C ALA A 238 1.28 -6.29 -1.20
N LEU A 239 0.89 -5.47 -2.18
CA LEU A 239 -0.26 -4.57 -2.09
C LEU A 239 -1.57 -5.35 -2.00
N SER A 240 -1.74 -6.38 -2.84
CA SER A 240 -2.88 -7.30 -2.75
C SER A 240 -2.91 -8.00 -1.40
N LEU A 241 -1.75 -8.44 -0.90
CA LEU A 241 -1.64 -9.00 0.44
C LEU A 241 -2.12 -8.01 1.51
N GLN A 242 -1.85 -6.70 1.39
CA GLN A 242 -2.36 -5.66 2.31
C GLN A 242 -3.82 -5.25 2.04
N GLY A 243 -4.52 -5.86 1.07
CA GLY A 243 -5.90 -5.51 0.71
C GLY A 243 -6.01 -4.26 -0.16
N CYS A 244 -4.90 -3.75 -0.69
CA CYS A 244 -4.90 -2.58 -1.56
C CYS A 244 -5.03 -3.00 -3.03
N ARG A 245 -5.99 -2.37 -3.73
CA ARG A 245 -6.27 -2.67 -5.15
C ARG A 245 -5.42 -1.80 -6.06
N VAL A 246 -4.76 -2.39 -7.05
CA VAL A 246 -4.06 -1.63 -8.09
C VAL A 246 -5.04 -1.29 -9.22
N ASP A 247 -5.22 -0.01 -9.54
CA ASP A 247 -6.15 0.43 -10.60
C ASP A 247 -5.49 0.57 -11.97
N ALA A 248 -4.23 1.00 -11.98
CA ALA A 248 -3.48 1.23 -13.19
C ALA A 248 -1.96 1.11 -12.98
N LEU A 249 -1.28 0.76 -14.06
CA LEU A 249 0.16 0.93 -14.25
C LEU A 249 0.41 2.12 -15.19
N VAL A 250 1.18 3.09 -14.74
CA VAL A 250 1.69 4.19 -15.56
C VAL A 250 3.09 3.85 -16.02
N ALA A 251 3.21 3.42 -17.27
CA ALA A 251 4.49 3.27 -17.97
C ALA A 251 4.99 4.66 -18.39
N ASN A 252 5.85 5.24 -17.56
CA ASN A 252 6.34 6.61 -17.70
C ASN A 252 7.60 6.67 -18.55
N ARG A 253 7.89 7.86 -19.11
CA ARG A 253 9.12 8.15 -19.86
C ARG A 253 9.38 7.19 -21.02
N LEU A 254 8.32 6.80 -21.72
CA LEU A 254 8.45 5.94 -22.89
C LEU A 254 9.16 6.67 -24.03
N LEU A 255 10.22 6.07 -24.55
CA LEU A 255 10.97 6.57 -25.68
C LEU A 255 10.11 6.53 -26.96
N PRO A 256 10.32 7.45 -27.92
CA PRO A 256 9.49 7.56 -29.12
C PRO A 256 9.24 6.23 -29.85
N GLY A 257 10.29 5.42 -30.05
CA GLY A 257 10.20 4.10 -30.71
C GLY A 257 9.37 3.05 -29.96
N VAL A 258 9.12 3.22 -28.66
CA VAL A 258 8.23 2.35 -27.86
C VAL A 258 6.77 2.77 -28.02
N THR A 259 6.54 4.07 -28.18
CA THR A 259 5.19 4.65 -28.27
C THR A 259 4.55 4.57 -29.67
N GLY A 260 5.27 4.07 -30.66
CA GLY A 260 4.90 4.13 -32.08
C GLY A 260 4.98 5.54 -32.69
N ALA A 261 5.12 6.60 -31.89
CA ALA A 261 5.27 7.97 -32.34
C ALA A 261 6.73 8.22 -32.75
N GLY A 262 6.98 8.47 -34.04
CA GLY A 262 8.33 8.72 -34.57
C GLY A 262 8.93 7.54 -35.35
N ALA A 263 8.15 6.50 -35.65
CA ALA A 263 8.47 5.59 -36.75
C ALA A 263 8.32 6.35 -38.07
N THR A 264 9.37 7.05 -38.49
CA THR A 264 9.47 7.54 -39.86
C THR A 264 9.49 6.33 -40.80
N ASP A 265 8.72 6.39 -41.88
CA ASP A 265 8.80 5.46 -43.03
C ASP A 265 10.27 5.38 -43.47
N GLY A 266 11.01 4.38 -42.99
CA GLY A 266 12.46 4.30 -43.18
C GLY A 266 13.30 3.67 -42.06
N GLY A 267 12.72 3.33 -40.91
CA GLY A 267 13.22 2.30 -39.98
C GLY A 267 14.64 2.45 -39.40
N VAL A 268 14.75 2.34 -38.07
CA VAL A 268 15.99 2.30 -37.27
C VAL A 268 16.55 3.69 -36.96
N THR A 269 16.52 4.03 -35.68
CA THR A 269 17.35 5.09 -35.10
C THR A 269 18.80 4.81 -35.45
N ALA A 270 19.46 5.68 -36.24
CA ALA A 270 20.82 5.42 -36.72
C ALA A 270 21.86 5.30 -35.59
N ASP A 271 21.52 5.74 -34.38
CA ASP A 271 22.35 5.63 -33.18
C ASP A 271 22.16 4.25 -32.49
N PRO A 272 23.20 3.39 -32.48
CA PRO A 272 23.13 2.09 -31.81
C PRO A 272 22.85 2.17 -30.31
N TRP A 273 23.26 3.25 -29.64
CA TRP A 273 23.02 3.45 -28.20
C TRP A 273 21.53 3.63 -27.92
N LEU A 274 20.89 4.57 -28.64
CA LEU A 274 19.45 4.81 -28.52
C LEU A 274 18.63 3.59 -28.98
N ALA A 275 19.07 2.88 -30.03
CA ALA A 275 18.42 1.65 -30.46
C ALA A 275 18.43 0.57 -29.37
N GLY A 276 19.54 0.41 -28.65
CA GLY A 276 19.66 -0.51 -27.51
C GLY A 276 18.68 -0.18 -26.38
N LEU A 277 18.62 1.09 -25.98
CA LEU A 277 17.69 1.56 -24.93
C LEU A 277 16.23 1.36 -25.32
N VAL A 278 15.86 1.67 -26.57
CA VAL A 278 14.51 1.46 -27.08
C VAL A 278 14.14 -0.03 -27.07
N ALA A 279 15.06 -0.91 -27.50
CA ALA A 279 14.81 -2.35 -27.52
C ALA A 279 14.60 -2.92 -26.11
N GLU A 280 15.42 -2.53 -25.14
CA GLU A 280 15.28 -2.96 -23.74
C GLU A 280 13.96 -2.45 -23.14
N GLN A 281 13.65 -1.17 -23.30
CA GLN A 281 12.41 -0.58 -22.79
C GLN A 281 11.18 -1.17 -23.46
N LEU A 282 11.21 -1.43 -24.77
CA LEU A 282 10.11 -2.08 -25.49
C LEU A 282 9.85 -3.50 -24.98
N ALA A 283 10.90 -4.29 -24.76
CA ALA A 283 10.78 -5.64 -24.23
C ALA A 283 10.18 -5.64 -22.82
N ALA A 284 10.68 -4.77 -21.93
CA ALA A 284 10.15 -4.62 -20.58
C ALA A 284 8.71 -4.09 -20.57
N HIS A 285 8.40 -3.09 -21.40
CA HIS A 285 7.05 -2.54 -21.54
C HIS A 285 6.06 -3.59 -22.02
N LYS A 286 6.41 -4.36 -23.07
CA LYS A 286 5.54 -5.42 -23.59
C LYS A 286 5.23 -6.46 -22.51
N SER A 287 6.25 -6.93 -21.79
CA SER A 287 6.07 -7.91 -20.71
C SER A 287 5.16 -7.37 -19.61
N LEU A 288 5.36 -6.13 -19.16
CA LEU A 288 4.52 -5.50 -18.13
C LEU A 288 3.09 -5.26 -18.64
N HIS A 289 2.95 -4.84 -19.89
CA HIS A 289 1.67 -4.56 -20.50
C HIS A 289 0.79 -5.82 -20.55
N GLU A 290 1.35 -6.94 -21.02
CA GLU A 290 0.65 -8.23 -21.05
C GLU A 290 0.28 -8.68 -19.62
N GLU A 291 1.23 -8.63 -18.69
CA GLU A 291 1.03 -9.11 -17.31
C GLU A 291 -0.03 -8.31 -16.54
N PHE A 292 -0.08 -6.99 -16.71
CA PHE A 292 -1.05 -6.15 -16.01
C PHE A 292 -2.45 -6.22 -16.63
N LEU A 293 -2.54 -6.35 -17.96
CA LEU A 293 -3.84 -6.45 -18.63
C LEU A 293 -4.56 -7.77 -18.35
N VAL A 294 -3.82 -8.88 -18.18
CA VAL A 294 -4.40 -10.18 -17.80
C VAL A 294 -5.14 -10.08 -16.45
N ASP A 295 -4.62 -9.25 -15.53
CA ASP A 295 -5.24 -8.99 -14.23
C ASP A 295 -6.35 -7.92 -14.28
N GLY A 296 -6.71 -7.42 -15.47
CA GLY A 296 -7.69 -6.36 -15.66
C GLY A 296 -7.22 -4.98 -15.22
N VAL A 297 -5.92 -4.79 -15.00
CA VAL A 297 -5.34 -3.50 -14.61
C VAL A 297 -5.12 -2.64 -15.86
N THR A 298 -5.51 -1.37 -15.80
CA THR A 298 -5.33 -0.45 -16.93
C THR A 298 -3.86 -0.07 -17.09
N VAL A 299 -3.33 -0.08 -18.31
CA VAL A 299 -1.97 0.37 -18.60
C VAL A 299 -2.01 1.72 -19.31
N CYS A 300 -1.43 2.74 -18.67
CA CYS A 300 -1.33 4.10 -19.17
C CYS A 300 0.12 4.39 -19.59
N GLU A 301 0.30 4.79 -20.84
CA GLU A 301 1.59 5.07 -21.46
C GLU A 301 1.84 6.58 -21.47
N LEU A 302 2.88 7.05 -20.79
CA LEU A 302 3.31 8.46 -20.84
C LEU A 302 4.64 8.58 -21.60
N PRO A 303 4.68 9.37 -22.69
CA PRO A 303 5.90 9.53 -23.47
C PRO A 303 6.95 10.36 -22.73
N HIS A 304 8.22 10.15 -23.09
CA HIS A 304 9.31 11.02 -22.70
C HIS A 304 9.26 12.33 -23.51
N LEU A 305 9.23 13.50 -22.86
CA LEU A 305 9.18 14.81 -23.54
C LEU A 305 10.55 15.31 -24.06
N GLY A 306 11.61 14.51 -23.89
CA GLY A 306 13.00 14.93 -24.13
C GLY A 306 13.59 15.82 -23.03
N ARG A 307 12.77 16.18 -22.03
CA ARG A 307 13.11 17.00 -20.86
C ARG A 307 12.23 16.61 -19.67
N GLY A 308 12.60 17.05 -18.48
CA GLY A 308 11.73 16.97 -17.30
C GLY A 308 10.51 17.86 -17.46
N PRO A 309 9.28 17.37 -17.24
CA PRO A 309 8.06 18.18 -17.33
C PRO A 309 8.08 19.34 -16.33
N ARG A 310 7.75 20.55 -16.80
CA ARG A 310 7.64 21.75 -15.97
C ARG A 310 6.33 22.48 -16.22
N GLY A 311 5.57 22.66 -15.14
CA GLY A 311 4.31 23.38 -15.17
C GLY A 311 3.15 22.67 -15.88
N PRO A 312 1.98 23.32 -15.90
CA PRO A 312 0.73 22.71 -16.36
C PRO A 312 0.70 22.50 -17.87
N GLN A 313 1.48 23.24 -18.66
CA GLN A 313 1.58 23.06 -20.11
C GLN A 313 2.25 21.74 -20.49
N ASP A 314 3.39 21.41 -19.88
CA ASP A 314 4.06 20.12 -20.13
C ASP A 314 3.20 18.94 -19.63
N LEU A 315 2.48 19.11 -18.51
CA LEU A 315 1.49 18.13 -18.04
C LEU A 315 0.31 17.98 -19.02
N ALA A 316 -0.11 19.07 -19.68
CA ALA A 316 -1.10 19.03 -20.74
C ALA A 316 -0.60 18.26 -21.96
N GLU A 317 0.65 18.51 -22.37
CA GLU A 317 1.30 17.80 -23.47
C GLU A 317 1.41 16.30 -23.19
N LEU A 318 1.81 15.92 -21.96
CA LEU A 318 1.83 14.53 -21.52
C LEU A 318 0.44 13.89 -21.58
N ALA A 319 -0.57 14.54 -21.01
CA ALA A 319 -1.94 14.02 -20.99
C ALA A 319 -2.51 13.85 -22.42
N ALA A 320 -2.23 14.80 -23.32
CA ALA A 320 -2.68 14.74 -24.71
C ALA A 320 -2.03 13.60 -25.52
N ARG A 321 -0.82 13.19 -25.13
CA ARG A 321 -0.09 12.07 -25.77
C ARG A 321 -0.20 10.76 -25.00
N ALA A 322 -0.89 10.75 -23.87
CA ALA A 322 -1.09 9.55 -23.08
C ALA A 322 -1.98 8.56 -23.84
N ARG A 323 -1.64 7.28 -23.79
CA ARG A 323 -2.50 6.20 -24.28
C ARG A 323 -2.88 5.29 -23.13
N SER A 324 -4.12 4.85 -23.10
CA SER A 324 -4.60 3.92 -22.06
C SER A 324 -5.19 2.67 -22.71
N THR A 325 -4.80 1.51 -22.21
CA THR A 325 -5.31 0.21 -22.66
C THR A 325 -5.92 -0.53 -21.48
N THR A 326 -7.10 -1.13 -21.70
CA THR A 326 -7.81 -1.96 -20.72
C THR A 326 -8.47 -3.12 -21.47
N ILE A 327 -8.35 -4.35 -20.96
CA ILE A 327 -9.05 -5.52 -21.49
C ILE A 327 -10.29 -5.80 -20.62
N GLY A 328 -11.45 -6.03 -21.25
CA GLY A 328 -12.60 -6.62 -20.57
C GLY A 328 -12.29 -8.09 -20.23
N VAL A 329 -12.24 -8.43 -18.94
CA VAL A 329 -11.69 -9.68 -18.42
C VAL A 329 -12.25 -10.93 -19.13
N ALA A 330 -11.38 -11.68 -19.80
CA ALA A 330 -11.57 -13.09 -20.15
C ALA A 330 -10.29 -13.85 -19.72
N ALA A 331 -10.48 -14.84 -18.85
CA ALA A 331 -9.42 -15.58 -18.16
C ALA A 331 -8.47 -16.33 -19.11
N ALA A 332 -7.16 -16.25 -18.87
CA ALA A 332 -6.15 -17.13 -19.48
C ALA A 332 -4.97 -17.35 -18.52
N GLY A 333 -4.61 -18.62 -18.30
CA GLY A 333 -3.58 -19.05 -17.36
C GLY A 333 -2.21 -19.33 -17.99
N GLY A 334 -1.24 -19.76 -17.17
CA GLY A 334 0.08 -20.19 -17.64
C GLY A 334 1.11 -20.58 -16.56
N ASN A 335 1.66 -21.79 -16.72
CA ASN A 335 2.51 -22.62 -15.83
C ASN A 335 3.96 -22.15 -15.51
N GLY A 336 4.51 -22.64 -14.37
CA GLY A 336 5.75 -23.45 -14.36
C GLY A 336 6.90 -23.16 -13.35
N SER A 337 6.98 -23.95 -12.26
CA SER A 337 8.13 -24.64 -11.57
C SER A 337 9.57 -24.08 -11.56
N ALA A 338 10.49 -24.29 -10.60
CA ALA A 338 10.54 -24.92 -9.26
C ALA A 338 11.94 -24.69 -8.62
N GLY A 339 12.03 -24.72 -7.28
CA GLY A 339 13.31 -24.85 -6.53
C GLY A 339 13.26 -24.54 -5.02
N GLY A 340 13.09 -25.56 -4.18
CA GLY A 340 13.54 -25.72 -2.77
C GLY A 340 13.25 -24.66 -1.67
N PHE A 341 12.33 -24.97 -0.74
CA PHE A 341 12.00 -24.16 0.47
C PHE A 341 12.18 -24.91 1.80
N GLY A 342 12.31 -24.13 2.88
CA GLY A 342 12.22 -24.55 4.28
C GLY A 342 10.78 -24.89 4.73
N VAL A 343 10.70 -25.64 5.83
CA VAL A 343 9.65 -26.64 6.11
C VAL A 343 8.54 -26.11 7.04
N ILE A 344 7.28 -26.22 6.61
CA ILE A 344 6.13 -26.42 7.53
C ILE A 344 6.24 -27.85 8.08
N PRO A 345 6.14 -28.10 9.40
CA PRO A 345 6.00 -29.47 9.88
C PRO A 345 4.67 -30.05 9.36
N GLY A 346 4.73 -30.89 8.33
CA GLY A 346 3.60 -31.74 7.90
C GLY A 346 2.83 -31.35 6.63
N GLY A 347 3.26 -30.39 5.80
CA GLY A 347 2.58 -30.13 4.52
C GLY A 347 3.37 -29.20 3.60
N GLY A 348 3.95 -29.76 2.53
CA GLY A 348 4.72 -28.99 1.54
C GLY A 348 3.84 -28.11 0.65
N LEU A 349 4.43 -27.04 0.12
CA LEU A 349 3.85 -26.28 -0.98
C LEU A 349 4.04 -27.04 -2.31
N THR A 350 3.01 -27.12 -3.13
CA THR A 350 3.01 -27.87 -4.41
C THR A 350 2.54 -26.98 -5.57
N ASP A 351 3.00 -27.28 -6.79
CA ASP A 351 2.52 -26.65 -8.05
C ASP A 351 1.03 -26.95 -8.31
N GLU A 352 0.56 -28.08 -7.79
CA GLU A 352 -0.79 -28.57 -7.99
C GLU A 352 -1.36 -29.02 -6.65
N LEU A 353 -2.41 -28.32 -6.19
CA LEU A 353 -3.32 -28.87 -5.21
C LEU A 353 -4.36 -29.69 -5.98
N ASP A 354 -4.31 -31.02 -5.84
CA ASP A 354 -5.25 -31.95 -6.45
C ASP A 354 -6.70 -31.48 -6.27
N GLY A 355 -7.41 -31.32 -7.39
CA GLY A 355 -8.83 -30.96 -7.43
C GLY A 355 -9.15 -29.49 -7.72
N TRP A 356 -8.18 -28.58 -7.86
CA TRP A 356 -8.47 -27.18 -8.17
C TRP A 356 -8.20 -26.83 -9.65
N SER A 357 -9.22 -26.27 -10.34
CA SER A 357 -9.17 -25.96 -11.78
C SER A 357 -8.77 -24.52 -12.13
N GLY A 358 -8.18 -23.75 -11.21
CA GLY A 358 -7.51 -22.47 -11.52
C GLY A 358 -8.40 -21.29 -11.97
N THR A 359 -9.70 -21.47 -12.17
CA THR A 359 -10.55 -20.39 -12.69
C THR A 359 -11.11 -19.54 -11.54
N GLY A 360 -10.40 -18.46 -11.20
CA GLY A 360 -10.88 -17.43 -10.28
C GLY A 360 -9.90 -16.27 -10.26
N GLY A 361 -10.06 -15.33 -11.20
CA GLY A 361 -9.26 -14.11 -11.25
C GLY A 361 -9.48 -13.20 -10.03
N ALA A 362 -8.73 -12.08 -10.01
CA ALA A 362 -8.75 -11.01 -9.00
C ALA A 362 -10.09 -10.87 -8.25
N GLY A 363 -10.19 -11.50 -7.09
CA GLY A 363 -11.40 -11.55 -6.28
C GLY A 363 -11.05 -11.66 -4.80
N ASP A 364 -12.00 -11.30 -3.94
CA ASP A 364 -11.79 -11.25 -2.49
C ASP A 364 -11.38 -12.63 -1.92
N PRO A 365 -10.67 -12.64 -0.77
CA PRO A 365 -10.32 -13.88 -0.09
C PRO A 365 -11.55 -14.76 0.14
N ALA A 366 -11.54 -15.98 -0.39
CA ALA A 366 -12.71 -16.86 -0.37
C ALA A 366 -12.37 -18.22 0.25
N VAL A 367 -13.26 -18.71 1.10
CA VAL A 367 -13.21 -20.09 1.60
C VAL A 367 -14.16 -20.92 0.77
N GLU A 368 -13.63 -21.94 0.10
CA GLU A 368 -14.39 -22.93 -0.63
C GLU A 368 -14.53 -24.19 0.22
N ASP A 369 -15.76 -24.64 0.37
CA ASP A 369 -16.08 -25.91 1.04
C ASP A 369 -16.02 -27.07 0.05
N ARG A 370 -15.05 -27.96 0.24
CA ARG A 370 -14.90 -29.20 -0.53
C ARG A 370 -14.90 -30.43 0.39
N LEU A 371 -15.51 -30.33 1.58
CA LEU A 371 -15.52 -31.41 2.55
C LEU A 371 -16.22 -32.67 2.02
N ALA A 372 -17.32 -32.51 1.29
CA ALA A 372 -18.09 -33.64 0.76
C ALA A 372 -17.38 -34.39 -0.38
N ALA A 373 -16.59 -33.67 -1.20
CA ALA A 373 -15.90 -34.24 -2.35
C ALA A 373 -14.52 -34.78 -1.95
N ASP A 374 -13.73 -33.96 -1.25
CA ASP A 374 -12.28 -34.16 -1.07
C ASP A 374 -11.87 -34.16 0.42
N GLY A 375 -12.81 -33.94 1.34
CA GLY A 375 -12.53 -33.89 2.79
C GLY A 375 -11.71 -32.67 3.23
N VAL A 376 -11.66 -31.61 2.43
CA VAL A 376 -10.84 -30.40 2.70
C VAL A 376 -11.60 -29.09 2.51
N LEU A 377 -11.10 -28.03 3.13
CA LEU A 377 -11.46 -26.65 2.88
C LEU A 377 -10.31 -25.95 2.16
N LEU A 378 -10.62 -25.11 1.18
CA LEU A 378 -9.62 -24.32 0.44
C LEU A 378 -9.80 -22.85 0.76
N TRP A 379 -8.74 -22.18 1.20
CA TRP A 379 -8.72 -20.73 1.36
C TRP A 379 -7.90 -20.10 0.25
N ARG A 380 -8.56 -19.30 -0.59
CA ARG A 380 -7.96 -18.64 -1.74
C ARG A 380 -7.68 -17.17 -1.43
N LEU A 381 -6.49 -16.71 -1.79
CA LEU A 381 -5.99 -15.36 -1.56
C LEU A 381 -5.37 -14.82 -2.86
N PRO A 382 -5.87 -13.72 -3.44
CA PRO A 382 -5.26 -13.12 -4.63
C PRO A 382 -3.88 -12.54 -4.28
N LEU A 383 -2.85 -12.98 -5.00
CA LEU A 383 -1.48 -12.47 -4.93
C LEU A 383 -0.92 -12.30 -6.37
N PRO A 384 -1.53 -11.43 -7.19
CA PRO A 384 -1.11 -11.25 -8.59
C PRO A 384 0.35 -10.78 -8.68
N GLY A 385 1.14 -11.47 -9.51
CA GLY A 385 2.58 -11.23 -9.65
C GLY A 385 3.45 -11.84 -8.57
N ALA A 386 2.89 -12.60 -7.63
CA ALA A 386 3.72 -13.37 -6.71
C ALA A 386 4.47 -14.46 -7.49
N ASP A 387 5.77 -14.56 -7.21
CA ASP A 387 6.54 -15.74 -7.53
C ASP A 387 6.56 -16.65 -6.29
N ARG A 388 6.59 -17.97 -6.51
CA ARG A 388 6.81 -18.93 -5.41
C ARG A 388 8.08 -18.59 -4.64
N GLY A 389 9.14 -18.17 -5.33
CA GLY A 389 10.44 -17.75 -4.80
C GLY A 389 10.34 -16.76 -3.62
N ASP A 390 9.31 -15.92 -3.64
CA ASP A 390 9.14 -14.82 -2.70
C ASP A 390 8.11 -15.12 -1.60
N LEU A 391 7.45 -16.28 -1.61
CA LEU A 391 6.39 -16.59 -0.65
C LEU A 391 6.87 -17.35 0.58
N ASP A 392 6.40 -16.92 1.75
CA ASP A 392 6.57 -17.62 3.02
C ASP A 392 5.21 -17.81 3.72
N LEU A 393 5.01 -18.96 4.37
CA LEU A 393 3.75 -19.32 5.00
C LEU A 393 3.98 -19.99 6.35
N LEU A 394 3.41 -19.39 7.39
CA LEU A 394 3.53 -19.87 8.75
C LEU A 394 2.20 -19.79 9.48
N ARG A 395 1.72 -20.92 10.00
CA ARG A 395 0.55 -20.95 10.88
C ARG A 395 0.96 -20.83 12.35
N ARG A 396 0.24 -20.01 13.11
CA ARG A 396 0.37 -19.88 14.57
C ARG A 396 -1.01 -19.79 15.22
N GLY A 397 -1.49 -20.91 15.77
CA GLY A 397 -2.84 -20.98 16.36
C GLY A 397 -3.93 -20.67 15.33
N ASP A 398 -4.72 -19.64 15.60
CA ASP A 398 -5.80 -19.13 14.74
C ASP A 398 -5.30 -18.07 13.73
N GLU A 399 -4.00 -17.88 13.58
CA GLU A 399 -3.40 -16.94 12.63
C GLU A 399 -2.64 -17.67 11.51
N LEU A 400 -2.71 -17.13 10.30
CA LEU A 400 -1.83 -17.44 9.18
C LEU A 400 -0.97 -16.22 8.84
N ILE A 401 0.35 -16.39 8.94
CA ILE A 401 1.34 -15.39 8.56
C ILE A 401 1.74 -15.69 7.12
N ILE A 402 1.63 -14.68 6.26
CA ILE A 402 1.99 -14.76 4.85
C ILE A 402 3.08 -13.74 4.59
N GLY A 403 4.18 -14.20 4.02
CA GLY A 403 5.29 -13.39 3.52
C GLY A 403 5.25 -13.29 2.00
N VAL A 404 5.55 -12.10 1.48
CA VAL A 404 5.83 -11.82 0.06
C VAL A 404 7.10 -10.97 0.03
N GLY A 405 8.23 -11.58 -0.27
CA GLY A 405 9.57 -10.99 -0.14
C GLY A 405 9.79 -10.41 1.26
N PRO A 406 10.10 -9.10 1.39
CA PRO A 406 10.31 -8.47 2.70
C PRO A 406 9.01 -8.12 3.44
N PHE A 407 7.85 -8.29 2.81
CA PHE A 407 6.56 -7.89 3.34
C PHE A 407 5.87 -9.06 4.01
N ARG A 408 5.17 -8.79 5.11
CA ARG A 408 4.44 -9.80 5.88
C ARG A 408 3.08 -9.27 6.31
N ARG A 409 2.07 -10.13 6.28
CA ARG A 409 0.76 -9.87 6.88
C ARG A 409 0.34 -11.05 7.74
N VAL A 410 -0.37 -10.76 8.82
CA VAL A 410 -0.89 -11.79 9.73
C VAL A 410 -2.40 -11.79 9.63
N LEU A 411 -2.95 -12.81 8.98
CA LEU A 411 -4.37 -12.95 8.77
C LEU A 411 -4.98 -13.83 9.86
N THR A 412 -6.10 -13.37 10.42
CA THR A 412 -6.92 -14.21 11.30
C THR A 412 -7.65 -15.25 10.46
N LEU A 413 -7.64 -16.52 10.89
CA LEU A 413 -8.35 -17.58 10.22
C LEU A 413 -9.88 -17.35 10.30
N PRO A 414 -10.58 -17.44 9.15
CA PRO A 414 -12.02 -17.63 9.12
C PRO A 414 -12.46 -18.73 10.09
N SER A 415 -13.64 -18.56 10.70
CA SER A 415 -14.12 -19.45 11.77
C SER A 415 -14.10 -20.93 11.39
N ALA A 416 -14.46 -21.26 10.14
CA ALA A 416 -14.44 -22.62 9.61
C ALA A 416 -13.05 -23.26 9.59
N LEU A 417 -11.98 -22.46 9.44
CA LEU A 417 -10.61 -22.95 9.29
C LEU A 417 -9.86 -23.12 10.62
N ARG A 418 -10.36 -22.51 11.71
CA ARG A 418 -9.71 -22.56 13.04
C ARG A 418 -9.57 -23.98 13.59
N ARG A 419 -10.56 -24.84 13.29
CA ARG A 419 -10.61 -26.26 13.71
C ARG A 419 -10.00 -27.22 12.68
N CYS A 420 -9.30 -26.71 11.68
CA CYS A 420 -8.59 -27.51 10.70
C CYS A 420 -7.09 -27.48 10.96
N THR A 421 -6.31 -28.35 10.32
CA THR A 421 -4.84 -28.27 10.17
C THR A 421 -4.48 -27.88 8.74
N VAL A 422 -3.39 -27.12 8.54
CA VAL A 422 -2.90 -26.83 7.18
C VAL A 422 -2.28 -28.12 6.63
N SER A 423 -2.79 -28.60 5.50
CA SER A 423 -2.34 -29.83 4.85
C SER A 423 -1.63 -29.60 3.51
N GLY A 424 -1.57 -28.36 3.03
CA GLY A 424 -0.78 -27.96 1.87
C GLY A 424 -1.08 -26.52 1.45
N ALA A 425 -0.25 -25.97 0.58
CA ALA A 425 -0.55 -24.72 -0.11
C ALA A 425 0.02 -24.74 -1.54
N GLY A 426 -0.53 -23.94 -2.43
CA GLY A 426 -0.11 -23.85 -3.82
C GLY A 426 -0.39 -22.47 -4.39
N LEU A 427 0.46 -22.02 -5.30
CA LEU A 427 0.31 -20.75 -6.01
C LEU A 427 0.09 -21.06 -7.49
N ARG A 428 -1.01 -20.58 -8.06
CA ARG A 428 -1.30 -20.71 -9.49
C ARG A 428 -2.13 -19.52 -9.96
N ASP A 429 -1.90 -19.06 -11.19
CA ASP A 429 -2.68 -17.99 -11.82
C ASP A 429 -2.86 -16.75 -10.93
N GLY A 430 -1.80 -16.36 -10.20
CA GLY A 430 -1.82 -15.19 -9.31
C GLY A 430 -2.64 -15.37 -8.03
N ALA A 431 -3.01 -16.60 -7.64
CA ALA A 431 -3.75 -16.88 -6.42
C ALA A 431 -3.05 -17.94 -5.55
N LEU A 432 -2.87 -17.61 -4.27
CA LEU A 432 -2.44 -18.56 -3.25
C LEU A 432 -3.65 -19.32 -2.74
N CYS A 433 -3.61 -20.64 -2.86
CA CYS A 433 -4.58 -21.55 -2.27
C CYS A 433 -3.94 -22.29 -1.10
N VAL A 434 -4.54 -22.19 0.08
CA VAL A 434 -4.13 -22.93 1.28
C VAL A 434 -5.19 -23.99 1.58
N ARG A 435 -4.74 -25.25 1.65
CA ARG A 435 -5.59 -26.40 1.93
C ARG A 435 -5.62 -26.70 3.42
N PHE A 436 -6.82 -26.87 3.92
CA PHE A 436 -7.12 -27.17 5.32
C PHE A 436 -7.87 -28.49 5.42
N THR A 437 -7.44 -29.36 6.32
CA THR A 437 -8.12 -30.62 6.63
C THR A 437 -8.71 -30.52 8.04
N PRO A 438 -9.99 -30.88 8.26
CA PRO A 438 -10.58 -30.91 9.60
C PRO A 438 -9.72 -31.68 10.61
N ASP A 439 -9.46 -31.10 11.78
CA ASP A 439 -8.79 -31.80 12.87
C ASP A 439 -9.78 -32.76 13.55
N PRO A 440 -9.56 -34.08 13.51
CA PRO A 440 -10.47 -35.05 14.10
C PRO A 440 -10.70 -34.86 15.62
N GLY A 441 -9.76 -34.22 16.31
CA GLY A 441 -9.86 -33.91 17.74
C GLY A 441 -10.72 -32.69 18.07
N LEU A 442 -10.95 -31.80 17.10
CA LEU A 442 -11.67 -30.54 17.28
C LEU A 442 -12.96 -30.44 16.44
N TRP A 443 -13.11 -31.29 15.41
CA TRP A 443 -14.24 -31.25 14.50
C TRP A 443 -15.50 -31.93 15.08
N PRO A 444 -16.71 -31.37 14.87
CA PRO A 444 -17.94 -32.01 15.29
C PRO A 444 -18.10 -33.38 14.61
N ARG A 445 -18.33 -34.44 15.39
CA ARG A 445 -18.66 -35.76 14.83
C ARG A 445 -20.10 -35.71 14.29
N PRO A 446 -20.37 -36.24 13.09
CA PRO A 446 -21.75 -36.44 12.65
C PRO A 446 -22.43 -37.38 13.66
N SER A 447 -23.56 -36.92 14.20
CA SER A 447 -24.40 -37.61 15.17
C SER A 447 -25.11 -38.82 14.58
#